data_AF-A0A8H6TAH4-F1
#
_entry.id   AF-A0A8H6TAH4-F1
#
_cell.length_a   1.000
_cell.length_b   1.000
_cell.length_c   1.000
_cell.angle_alpha   90.00
_cell.angle_beta   90.00
_cell.angle_gamma   90.00
#
_symmetry.space_group_name_H-M   'P 1'
#
loop_
_entity.id
_entity.type
_entity.pdbx_description
1 polymer ?
#
loop_
_entity_poly.entity_id
_entity_poly.type
_entity_poly.pdbx_seq_one_letter_code
_entity_poly.pdbx_strand_id
1 'polypeptide(L)'
;MRLSLVESAGRDLMREVMRDDLARPPRLSNVQVQPCNGTRPSEGGSRPSNATTPSIPGRTRAPKPSARNLWMINEGQRHIFFVVFLFLHALAATLGFLHYFFKDNLVGARAEYGITFVIARAALVLHADVIFILLPVCRNFISVMRRTPVGMATAWAIFIGSWVHTIAHIFNLYHLTMNDTSATTTGQRVVFFIVANFIIGPLITGWIMLIILCIMVYYAIEKRRRMKNGGFEKFWYSHHLFNPFFILWQFHGMF
;
A
#
# COMPACT_ATOMS: atom_id res chain seq x y z
N MET A 1 -21.07 -20.12 11.92
CA MET A 1 -20.00 -20.91 11.25
C MET A 1 -19.27 -20.17 10.10
N ARG A 2 -19.62 -18.92 9.72
CA ARG A 2 -18.97 -18.20 8.60
C ARG A 2 -18.00 -17.07 8.99
N LEU A 3 -18.00 -16.58 10.24
CA LEU A 3 -17.03 -15.56 10.68
C LEU A 3 -15.63 -16.14 10.94
N SER A 4 -15.55 -17.38 11.45
CA SER A 4 -14.27 -18.02 11.78
C SER A 4 -13.40 -18.35 10.57
N LEU A 5 -14.01 -18.56 9.39
CA LEU A 5 -13.28 -18.85 8.15
C LEU A 5 -12.58 -17.62 7.58
N VAL A 6 -13.18 -16.44 7.67
CA VAL A 6 -12.58 -15.17 7.22
C VAL A 6 -11.44 -14.75 8.14
N GLU A 7 -11.63 -14.94 9.45
CA GLU A 7 -10.61 -14.66 10.46
C GLU A 7 -9.43 -15.65 10.39
N SER A 8 -9.70 -16.93 10.08
CA SER A 8 -8.66 -17.93 9.81
C SER A 8 -7.87 -17.56 8.55
N ALA A 9 -8.56 -17.22 7.46
CA ALA A 9 -7.91 -16.83 6.21
C ALA A 9 -7.03 -15.57 6.36
N GLY A 10 -7.47 -14.60 7.18
CA GLY A 10 -6.69 -13.39 7.50
C GLY A 10 -5.45 -13.68 8.34
N ARG A 11 -5.57 -14.54 9.36
CA ARG A 11 -4.43 -14.97 10.19
C ARG A 11 -3.44 -15.83 9.43
N ASP A 12 -3.91 -16.72 8.57
CA ASP A 12 -3.05 -17.59 7.75
C ASP A 12 -2.35 -16.79 6.65
N LEU A 13 -2.99 -15.73 6.12
CA LEU A 13 -2.35 -14.76 5.22
C LEU A 13 -1.27 -13.95 5.96
N MET A 14 -1.54 -13.48 7.18
CA MET A 14 -0.54 -12.75 7.98
C MET A 14 0.64 -13.64 8.39
N ARG A 15 0.40 -14.92 8.72
CA ARG A 15 1.47 -15.89 8.99
C ARG A 15 2.29 -16.17 7.75
N GLU A 16 1.68 -16.26 6.57
CA GLU A 16 2.40 -16.48 5.32
C GLU A 16 3.27 -15.27 4.94
N VAL A 17 2.75 -14.05 5.11
CA VAL A 17 3.51 -12.80 4.95
C VAL A 17 4.68 -12.72 5.94
N MET A 18 4.49 -13.17 7.18
CA MET A 18 5.58 -13.24 8.18
C MET A 18 6.59 -14.37 7.91
N ARG A 19 6.16 -15.47 7.27
CA ARG A 19 7.03 -16.62 6.96
C ARG A 19 8.00 -16.30 5.81
N ASP A 20 7.56 -15.49 4.85
CA ASP A 20 8.38 -15.05 3.73
C ASP A 20 9.51 -14.08 4.16
N ASP A 21 9.32 -13.32 5.25
CA ASP A 21 10.35 -12.43 5.82
C ASP A 21 11.39 -13.19 6.67
N LEU A 22 11.07 -14.37 7.20
CA LEU A 22 11.98 -15.17 8.05
C LEU A 22 12.75 -16.28 7.30
N ALA A 23 12.36 -16.62 6.06
CA ALA A 23 12.96 -17.73 5.31
C ALA A 23 14.10 -17.33 4.35
N ARG A 24 14.52 -16.06 4.31
CA ARG A 24 15.72 -15.65 3.56
C ARG A 24 16.86 -15.28 4.50
N PRO A 25 17.80 -16.20 4.80
CA PRO A 25 19.13 -15.75 5.13
C PRO A 25 19.65 -14.91 3.95
N PRO A 26 20.36 -13.79 4.21
CA PRO A 26 20.96 -13.01 3.15
C PRO A 26 21.81 -13.95 2.30
N ARG A 27 21.52 -14.01 1.01
CA ARG A 27 22.37 -14.71 0.04
C ARG A 27 23.69 -13.97 0.06
N LEU A 28 24.64 -14.45 0.87
CA LEU A 28 26.05 -14.17 0.72
C LEU A 28 26.38 -14.63 -0.70
N SER A 29 26.27 -13.71 -1.65
CA SER A 29 26.94 -13.87 -2.93
C SER A 29 28.39 -14.10 -2.56
N ASN A 30 28.87 -15.32 -2.80
CA ASN A 30 30.29 -15.59 -2.92
C ASN A 30 30.80 -14.63 -4.00
N VAL A 31 31.23 -13.45 -3.58
CA VAL A 31 32.18 -12.64 -4.34
C VAL A 31 33.47 -13.43 -4.24
N GLN A 32 33.54 -14.47 -5.05
CA GLN A 32 34.79 -15.13 -5.37
C GLN A 32 35.54 -14.09 -6.19
N VAL A 33 36.38 -13.33 -5.52
CA VAL A 33 37.35 -12.43 -6.15
C VAL A 33 38.17 -13.31 -7.07
N GLN A 34 37.86 -13.25 -8.35
CA GLN A 34 38.57 -13.95 -9.41
C GLN A 34 39.96 -13.32 -9.47
N PRO A 35 41.06 -14.05 -9.15
CA PRO A 35 42.38 -13.47 -9.30
C PRO A 35 42.62 -13.22 -10.79
N CYS A 36 42.96 -11.99 -11.15
CA CYS A 36 43.33 -11.61 -12.51
C CYS A 36 44.42 -12.56 -13.01
N ASN A 37 44.10 -13.29 -14.08
CA ASN A 37 44.99 -14.24 -14.71
C ASN A 37 46.03 -13.45 -15.53
N GLY A 38 47.16 -13.13 -14.90
CA GLY A 38 48.34 -12.58 -15.58
C GLY A 38 49.05 -13.66 -16.38
N THR A 39 49.26 -13.39 -17.67
CA THR A 39 49.99 -14.19 -18.65
C THR A 39 51.34 -14.71 -18.12
N ARG A 40 51.60 -16.03 -18.22
CA ARG A 40 52.92 -16.63 -18.00
C ARG A 40 53.85 -16.35 -19.18
N PRO A 41 55.08 -15.86 -18.95
CA PRO A 41 56.22 -16.21 -19.77
C PRO A 41 56.85 -17.51 -19.23
N SER A 42 57.17 -18.41 -20.13
CA SER A 42 58.10 -19.52 -19.92
C SER A 42 59.51 -18.99 -19.73
N GLU A 43 60.22 -19.39 -18.66
CA GLU A 43 61.67 -19.61 -18.67
C GLU A 43 62.17 -20.24 -17.36
N GLY A 44 63.14 -21.14 -17.49
CA GLY A 44 63.82 -21.80 -16.38
C GLY A 44 64.84 -20.88 -15.70
N GLY A 45 65.21 -21.22 -14.47
CA GLY A 45 66.28 -20.53 -13.76
C GLY A 45 66.16 -20.65 -12.25
N SER A 46 67.15 -21.33 -11.65
CA SER A 46 67.62 -21.30 -10.26
C SER A 46 66.82 -20.53 -9.19
N ARG A 47 66.46 -21.26 -8.12
CA ARG A 47 66.04 -20.73 -6.81
C ARG A 47 67.08 -19.74 -6.25
N PRO A 48 66.65 -18.53 -5.82
CA PRO A 48 67.32 -17.80 -4.76
C PRO A 48 66.59 -18.09 -3.44
N SER A 49 67.31 -18.72 -2.51
CA SER A 49 66.97 -18.70 -1.09
C SER A 49 67.19 -17.29 -0.54
N ASN A 50 66.26 -16.84 0.32
CA ASN A 50 66.20 -15.55 1.04
C ASN A 50 65.45 -14.42 0.34
N ALA A 51 64.12 -14.49 0.39
CA ALA A 51 63.26 -13.31 0.33
C ALA A 51 62.53 -13.17 1.67
N THR A 52 62.90 -12.14 2.43
CA THR A 52 62.16 -11.72 3.63
C THR A 52 60.79 -11.21 3.16
N THR A 53 59.74 -11.98 3.44
CA THR A 53 58.35 -11.59 3.12
C THR A 53 58.03 -10.26 3.81
N PRO A 54 57.61 -9.20 3.09
CA PRO A 54 57.13 -7.99 3.75
C PRO A 54 55.91 -8.36 4.59
N SER A 55 55.98 -8.11 5.90
CA SER A 55 54.83 -8.26 6.79
C SER A 55 53.72 -7.32 6.30
N ILE A 56 52.65 -7.88 5.74
CA ILE A 56 51.45 -7.12 5.42
C ILE A 56 51.01 -6.45 6.74
N PRO A 57 50.92 -5.11 6.82
CA PRO A 57 50.48 -4.45 8.04
C PRO A 57 49.14 -5.04 8.43
N GLY A 58 49.10 -5.59 9.66
CA GLY A 58 47.95 -6.32 10.16
C GLY A 58 46.69 -5.52 9.92
N ARG A 59 45.76 -6.08 9.14
CA ARG A 59 44.47 -5.46 8.84
C ARG A 59 43.76 -5.22 10.17
N THR A 60 43.86 -4.01 10.71
CA THR A 60 43.13 -3.61 11.90
C THR A 60 41.66 -3.86 11.62
N ARG A 61 41.08 -4.85 12.30
CA ARG A 61 39.69 -5.24 12.13
C ARG A 61 38.86 -4.02 12.50
N ALA A 62 38.15 -3.45 11.52
CA ALA A 62 37.28 -2.31 11.77
C ALA A 62 36.36 -2.63 12.98
N PRO A 63 36.15 -1.67 13.89
CA PRO A 63 35.31 -1.88 15.06
C PRO A 63 33.93 -2.37 14.59
N LYS A 64 33.42 -3.43 15.23
CA LYS A 64 32.11 -3.97 14.87
C LYS A 64 31.08 -2.83 14.98
N PRO A 65 30.27 -2.58 13.95
CA PRO A 65 29.26 -1.55 14.02
C PRO A 65 28.31 -1.83 15.19
N SER A 66 27.87 -0.77 15.87
CA SER A 66 26.90 -0.89 16.96
C SER A 66 25.60 -1.52 16.45
N ALA A 67 24.85 -2.19 17.33
CA ALA A 67 23.58 -2.83 16.98
C ALA A 67 22.61 -1.84 16.30
N ARG A 68 22.61 -0.56 16.70
CA ARG A 68 21.81 0.51 16.07
C ARG A 68 22.27 0.83 14.65
N ASN A 69 23.58 0.86 14.39
CA ASN A 69 24.11 1.11 13.05
C ASN A 69 23.78 -0.07 12.11
N LEU A 70 23.90 -1.31 12.59
CA LEU A 70 23.49 -2.50 11.86
C LEU A 70 21.98 -2.50 11.55
N TRP A 71 21.15 -2.13 12.54
CA TRP A 71 19.71 -2.03 12.35
C TRP A 71 19.32 -0.91 11.36
N MET A 72 19.92 0.27 11.46
CA MET A 72 19.67 1.39 10.55
C MET A 72 20.01 1.06 9.09
N ILE A 73 21.07 0.27 8.88
CA ILE A 73 21.52 -0.15 7.54
C ILE A 73 20.62 -1.25 6.97
N ASN A 74 20.19 -2.22 7.78
CA ASN A 74 19.42 -3.37 7.29
C ASN A 74 17.92 -3.07 7.19
N GLU A 75 17.33 -2.47 8.22
CA GLU A 75 15.87 -2.38 8.40
C GLU A 75 15.37 -0.95 8.64
N GLY A 76 16.23 -0.05 9.12
CA GLY A 76 15.83 1.30 9.55
C GLY A 76 15.17 2.12 8.44
N GLN A 77 15.67 2.04 7.21
CA GLN A 77 15.08 2.76 6.07
C GLN A 77 13.62 2.34 5.80
N ARG A 78 13.30 1.04 5.96
CA ARG A 78 11.94 0.50 5.80
C ARG A 78 11.02 1.01 6.90
N HIS A 79 11.47 0.98 8.16
CA HIS A 79 10.66 1.43 9.29
C HIS A 79 10.42 2.95 9.28
N ILE A 80 11.46 3.74 9.01
CA ILE A 80 11.34 5.21 8.91
C ILE A 80 10.34 5.58 7.81
N PHE A 81 10.40 4.88 6.66
CA PHE A 81 9.42 5.07 5.59
C PHE A 81 7.98 4.84 6.07
N PHE A 82 7.68 3.71 6.72
CA PHE A 82 6.33 3.41 7.20
C PHE A 82 5.85 4.39 8.28
N VAL A 83 6.74 4.83 9.16
CA VAL A 83 6.42 5.84 10.19
C VAL A 83 6.05 7.16 9.54
N VAL A 84 6.87 7.65 8.59
CA VAL A 84 6.58 8.90 7.87
C VAL A 84 5.31 8.77 7.04
N PHE A 85 5.13 7.67 6.32
CA PHE A 85 3.94 7.38 5.53
C PHE A 85 2.67 7.42 6.39
N LEU A 86 2.65 6.68 7.51
CA LEU A 86 1.52 6.65 8.43
C LEU A 86 1.28 8.02 9.08
N PHE A 87 2.35 8.72 9.45
CA PHE A 87 2.26 10.06 10.01
C PHE A 87 1.62 11.05 9.03
N LEU A 88 2.02 11.03 7.75
CA LEU A 88 1.43 11.89 6.73
C LEU A 88 -0.06 11.57 6.49
N HIS A 89 -0.45 10.29 6.54
CA HIS A 89 -1.85 9.89 6.44
C HIS A 89 -2.66 10.37 7.64
N ALA A 90 -2.14 10.17 8.85
CA ALA A 90 -2.78 10.61 10.08
C ALA A 90 -2.90 12.14 10.12
N LEU A 91 -1.88 12.86 9.66
CA LEU A 91 -1.90 14.33 9.55
C LEU A 91 -2.96 14.80 8.56
N ALA A 92 -2.98 14.24 7.34
CA ALA A 92 -3.98 14.59 6.33
C ALA A 92 -5.41 14.29 6.80
N ALA A 93 -5.63 13.13 7.43
CA ALA A 93 -6.93 12.75 7.98
C ALA A 93 -7.36 13.68 9.12
N THR A 94 -6.44 14.03 10.03
CA THR A 94 -6.74 14.92 11.17
C THR A 94 -7.03 16.34 10.70
N LEU A 95 -6.20 16.89 9.80
CA LEU A 95 -6.43 18.23 9.25
C LEU A 95 -7.73 18.30 8.44
N GLY A 96 -8.03 17.27 7.64
CA GLY A 96 -9.29 17.15 6.93
C GLY A 96 -10.48 17.10 7.90
N PHE A 97 -10.39 16.25 8.92
CA PHE A 97 -11.43 16.15 9.94
C PHE A 97 -11.69 17.49 10.64
N LEU A 98 -10.64 18.15 11.16
CA LEU A 98 -10.78 19.43 11.85
C LEU A 98 -11.34 20.52 10.93
N HIS A 99 -10.90 20.57 9.66
CA HIS A 99 -11.43 21.51 8.68
C HIS A 99 -12.94 21.35 8.49
N TYR A 100 -13.43 20.12 8.24
CA TYR A 100 -14.85 19.88 8.01
C TYR A 100 -15.69 19.90 9.31
N PHE A 101 -15.07 19.66 10.46
CA PHE A 101 -15.74 19.71 11.76
C PHE A 101 -16.01 21.15 12.23
N PHE A 102 -15.06 22.07 12.03
CA PHE A 102 -15.20 23.46 12.51
C PHE A 102 -15.75 24.43 11.47
N LYS A 103 -15.96 24.00 10.22
CA LYS A 103 -16.47 24.90 9.16
C LYS A 103 -17.94 25.27 9.39
N ASP A 104 -18.24 26.55 9.50
CA ASP A 104 -19.58 27.05 9.87
C ASP A 104 -20.64 26.82 8.77
N ASN A 105 -20.24 26.83 7.50
CA ASN A 105 -21.15 26.57 6.37
C ASN A 105 -21.64 25.10 6.27
N LEU A 106 -21.22 24.22 7.18
CA LEU A 106 -21.58 22.80 7.18
C LEU A 106 -22.40 22.40 8.41
N VAL A 107 -22.87 23.36 9.22
CA VAL A 107 -23.66 23.08 10.43
C VAL A 107 -24.94 22.30 10.09
N GLY A 108 -25.67 22.68 9.03
CA GLY A 108 -26.87 21.97 8.58
C GLY A 108 -26.58 20.54 8.13
N ALA A 109 -25.55 20.35 7.28
CA ALA A 109 -25.13 19.02 6.83
C ALA A 109 -24.65 18.13 8.00
N ARG A 110 -23.94 18.70 8.98
CA ARG A 110 -23.54 17.94 10.19
C ARG A 110 -24.72 17.54 11.06
N ALA A 111 -25.76 18.38 11.14
CA ALA A 111 -26.98 18.04 11.87
C ALA A 111 -27.76 16.90 11.19
N GLU A 112 -27.78 16.89 9.85
CA GLU A 112 -28.53 15.89 9.07
C GLU A 112 -27.82 14.55 8.93
N TYR A 113 -26.51 14.54 8.71
CA TYR A 113 -25.72 13.33 8.43
C TYR A 113 -24.84 12.86 9.59
N GLY A 114 -24.72 13.65 10.66
CA GLY A 114 -23.91 13.33 11.84
C GLY A 114 -22.39 13.42 11.62
N ILE A 115 -21.62 12.84 12.55
CA ILE A 115 -20.15 12.87 12.53
C ILE A 115 -19.54 12.11 11.34
N THR A 116 -20.28 11.15 10.78
CA THR A 116 -19.88 10.35 9.63
C THR A 116 -19.74 11.18 8.35
N PHE A 117 -20.40 12.34 8.27
CA PHE A 117 -20.21 13.30 7.18
C PHE A 117 -18.79 13.87 7.16
N VAL A 118 -18.29 14.25 8.34
CA VAL A 118 -16.94 14.79 8.52
C VAL A 118 -15.90 13.72 8.19
N ILE A 119 -16.14 12.48 8.60
CA ILE A 119 -15.25 11.34 8.32
C ILE A 119 -15.24 11.02 6.81
N ALA A 120 -16.40 11.00 6.16
CA ALA A 120 -16.50 10.76 4.72
C ALA A 120 -15.75 11.83 3.92
N ARG A 121 -15.85 13.11 4.33
CA ARG A 121 -15.13 14.24 3.71
C ARG A 121 -13.64 14.27 4.05
N ALA A 122 -13.23 13.69 5.18
CA ALA A 122 -11.81 13.50 5.52
C ALA A 122 -11.11 12.46 4.64
N ALA A 123 -11.83 11.82 3.70
CA ALA A 123 -11.26 11.01 2.63
C ALA A 123 -10.36 11.78 1.65
N LEU A 124 -10.00 13.04 1.92
CA LEU A 124 -8.89 13.75 1.27
C LEU A 124 -7.60 12.91 1.26
N VAL A 125 -7.39 12.07 2.29
CA VAL A 125 -6.27 11.11 2.31
C VAL A 125 -6.28 10.17 1.09
N LEU A 126 -7.46 9.73 0.61
CA LEU A 126 -7.57 8.91 -0.61
C LEU A 126 -7.18 9.67 -1.87
N HIS A 127 -7.42 10.98 -1.93
CA HIS A 127 -6.95 11.79 -3.07
C HIS A 127 -5.43 11.88 -3.08
N ALA A 128 -4.80 12.06 -1.91
CA ALA A 128 -3.35 12.04 -1.80
C ALA A 128 -2.79 10.67 -2.23
N ASP A 129 -3.41 9.57 -1.79
CA ASP A 129 -2.97 8.22 -2.14
C ASP A 129 -3.11 7.91 -3.63
N VAL A 130 -4.19 8.39 -4.26
CA VAL A 130 -4.36 8.30 -5.71
C VAL A 130 -3.25 9.04 -6.45
N ILE A 131 -2.79 10.19 -5.98
CA ILE A 131 -1.63 10.86 -6.60
C ILE A 131 -0.37 9.99 -6.43
N PHE A 132 -0.13 9.46 -5.22
CA PHE A 132 1.06 8.65 -4.93
C PHE A 132 1.08 7.29 -5.63
N ILE A 133 -0.07 6.69 -5.99
CA ILE A 133 -0.11 5.41 -6.71
C ILE A 133 0.22 5.54 -8.19
N LEU A 134 0.07 6.74 -8.80
CA LEU A 134 0.48 6.99 -10.18
C LEU A 134 1.99 7.23 -10.33
N LEU A 135 2.65 7.79 -9.30
CA LEU A 135 4.08 8.12 -9.37
C LEU A 135 4.97 6.90 -9.72
N PRO A 136 4.74 5.67 -9.18
CA PRO A 136 5.52 4.48 -9.51
C PRO A 136 5.21 3.89 -10.88
N VAL A 137 4.21 4.41 -11.60
CA VAL A 137 3.86 3.96 -12.96
C VAL A 137 4.65 4.75 -14.02
N CYS A 138 5.10 5.96 -13.68
CA CYS A 138 5.92 6.79 -14.55
C CYS A 138 7.35 6.24 -14.65
N ARG A 139 7.66 5.52 -15.74
CA ARG A 139 8.91 4.75 -15.94
C ARG A 139 10.22 5.52 -15.67
N ASN A 140 10.27 6.82 -15.90
CA ASN A 140 11.46 7.63 -15.60
C ASN A 140 11.65 7.89 -14.09
N PHE A 141 10.54 8.04 -13.34
CA PHE A 141 10.54 8.21 -11.88
C PHE A 141 10.74 6.89 -11.11
N ILE A 142 10.47 5.75 -11.75
CA ILE A 142 10.69 4.41 -11.16
C ILE A 142 12.15 4.22 -10.75
N SER A 143 13.11 4.80 -11.47
CA SER A 143 14.54 4.69 -11.16
C SER A 143 14.87 5.14 -9.71
N VAL A 144 14.16 6.14 -9.21
CA VAL A 144 14.30 6.67 -7.84
C VAL A 144 13.40 5.91 -6.86
N MET A 145 12.16 5.62 -7.24
CA MET A 145 11.17 5.06 -6.30
C MET A 145 11.18 3.54 -6.14
N ARG A 146 11.83 2.78 -7.05
CA ARG A 146 11.93 1.30 -6.95
C ARG A 146 12.58 0.82 -5.65
N ARG A 147 13.39 1.68 -5.01
CA ARG A 147 14.08 1.37 -3.74
C ARG A 147 13.17 1.54 -2.51
N THR A 148 11.97 2.09 -2.69
CA THR A 148 11.03 2.38 -1.60
C THR A 148 9.77 1.51 -1.74
N PRO A 149 9.17 1.04 -0.63
CA PRO A 149 7.96 0.21 -0.68
C PRO A 149 6.67 1.00 -0.95
N VAL A 150 6.77 2.24 -1.46
CA VAL A 150 5.66 3.19 -1.67
C VAL A 150 4.49 2.55 -2.41
N GLY A 151 4.73 1.90 -3.56
CA GLY A 151 3.64 1.38 -4.39
C GLY A 151 2.77 0.33 -3.70
N MET A 152 3.36 -0.56 -2.90
CA MET A 152 2.60 -1.60 -2.18
C MET A 152 1.91 -1.04 -0.93
N ALA A 153 2.60 -0.15 -0.18
CA ALA A 153 2.02 0.49 0.99
C ALA A 153 0.81 1.38 0.61
N THR A 154 0.95 2.20 -0.43
CA THR A 154 -0.13 3.05 -0.95
C THR A 154 -1.29 2.22 -1.49
N ALA A 155 -1.05 1.10 -2.19
CA ALA A 155 -2.14 0.25 -2.67
C ALA A 155 -3.00 -0.32 -1.52
N TRP A 156 -2.38 -0.72 -0.41
CA TRP A 156 -3.09 -1.17 0.79
C TRP A 156 -3.80 -0.02 1.51
N ALA A 157 -3.17 1.16 1.58
CA ALA A 157 -3.80 2.36 2.14
C ALA A 157 -5.07 2.75 1.37
N ILE A 158 -5.02 2.76 0.03
CA ILE A 158 -6.19 2.99 -0.83
C ILE A 158 -7.26 1.96 -0.56
N PHE A 159 -6.92 0.67 -0.53
CA PHE A 159 -7.90 -0.40 -0.33
C PHE A 159 -8.63 -0.26 1.01
N ILE A 160 -7.89 -0.10 2.11
CA ILE A 160 -8.48 0.06 3.45
C ILE A 160 -9.27 1.38 3.54
N GLY A 161 -8.69 2.47 3.04
CA GLY A 161 -9.33 3.79 3.05
C GLY A 161 -10.62 3.81 2.23
N SER A 162 -10.68 3.13 1.08
CA SER A 162 -11.90 2.99 0.27
C SER A 162 -13.01 2.24 1.00
N TRP A 163 -12.67 1.22 1.80
CA TRP A 163 -13.65 0.55 2.66
C TRP A 163 -14.17 1.47 3.77
N VAL A 164 -13.28 2.18 4.47
CA VAL A 164 -13.67 3.13 5.53
C VAL A 164 -14.56 4.25 4.96
N HIS A 165 -14.17 4.81 3.81
CA HIS A 165 -14.94 5.84 3.10
C HIS A 165 -16.32 5.33 2.67
N THR A 166 -16.40 4.13 2.08
CA THR A 166 -17.68 3.50 1.69
C THR A 166 -18.58 3.32 2.91
N ILE A 167 -18.05 2.77 4.01
CA ILE A 167 -18.81 2.55 5.25
C ILE A 167 -19.33 3.88 5.80
N ALA A 168 -18.51 4.94 5.81
CA ALA A 168 -18.93 6.27 6.23
C ALA A 168 -20.10 6.81 5.37
N HIS A 169 -20.09 6.59 4.05
CA HIS A 169 -21.20 6.94 3.17
C HIS A 169 -22.48 6.13 3.46
N ILE A 170 -22.36 4.85 3.80
CA ILE A 170 -23.50 4.02 4.20
C ILE A 170 -24.14 4.54 5.49
N PHE A 171 -23.35 4.93 6.48
CA PHE A 171 -23.87 5.56 7.70
C PHE A 171 -24.50 6.93 7.42
N ASN A 172 -23.91 7.74 6.55
CA ASN A 172 -24.53 9.01 6.12
C ASN A 172 -25.90 8.77 5.48
N LEU A 173 -26.02 7.76 4.61
CA LEU A 173 -27.31 7.41 4.00
C LEU A 173 -28.32 6.89 5.03
N TYR A 174 -27.86 6.14 6.03
CA TYR A 174 -28.71 5.71 7.14
C TYR A 174 -29.26 6.91 7.93
N HIS A 175 -28.42 7.89 8.26
CA HIS A 175 -28.86 9.12 8.92
C HIS A 175 -29.85 9.91 8.06
N LEU A 176 -29.60 10.06 6.77
CA LEU A 176 -30.54 10.68 5.81
C LEU A 176 -31.90 9.97 5.82
N THR A 177 -31.88 8.63 5.73
CA THR A 177 -33.10 7.81 5.70
C THR A 177 -33.89 7.92 7.00
N MET A 178 -33.22 8.10 8.14
CA MET A 178 -33.88 8.25 9.43
C MET A 178 -34.45 9.66 9.63
N ASN A 179 -33.78 10.67 9.07
CA ASN A 179 -34.21 12.06 9.16
C ASN A 179 -35.24 12.47 8.09
N ASP A 180 -35.47 11.63 7.08
CA ASP A 180 -36.52 11.86 6.08
C ASP A 180 -37.91 11.84 6.74
N THR A 181 -38.61 12.97 6.66
CA THR A 181 -39.97 13.16 7.17
C THR A 181 -41.03 12.59 6.24
N SER A 182 -40.68 12.23 5.00
CA SER A 182 -41.61 11.76 3.96
C SER A 182 -41.95 10.27 4.10
N ALA A 183 -41.05 9.48 4.67
CA ALA A 183 -41.26 8.06 4.92
C ALA A 183 -41.94 7.82 6.28
N THR A 184 -43.26 7.70 6.29
CA THR A 184 -44.05 7.54 7.54
C THR A 184 -44.02 6.12 8.11
N THR A 185 -43.63 5.13 7.30
CA THR A 185 -43.58 3.71 7.69
C THR A 185 -42.18 3.14 7.58
N THR A 186 -41.80 2.23 8.50
CA THR A 186 -40.49 1.53 8.48
C THR A 186 -40.19 0.85 7.14
N GLY A 187 -41.20 0.25 6.50
CA GLY A 187 -41.05 -0.37 5.18
C GLY A 187 -40.64 0.61 4.08
N GLN A 188 -41.19 1.84 4.10
CA GLN A 188 -40.82 2.87 3.13
C GLN A 188 -39.38 3.35 3.34
N ARG A 189 -38.92 3.46 4.59
CA ARG A 189 -37.52 3.81 4.92
C ARG A 189 -36.53 2.76 4.40
N VAL A 190 -36.86 1.48 4.54
CA VAL A 190 -36.01 0.39 4.01
C VAL A 190 -35.97 0.43 2.49
N VAL A 191 -37.11 0.62 1.83
CA VAL A 191 -37.16 0.75 0.36
C VAL A 191 -36.35 1.97 -0.10
N PHE A 192 -36.52 3.12 0.56
CA PHE A 192 -35.75 4.33 0.26
C PHE A 192 -34.25 4.09 0.42
N PHE A 193 -33.81 3.49 1.53
CA PHE A 193 -32.39 3.18 1.75
C PHE A 193 -31.81 2.31 0.63
N ILE A 194 -32.50 1.24 0.23
CA ILE A 194 -32.04 0.35 -0.83
C ILE A 194 -32.00 1.10 -2.17
N VAL A 195 -33.07 1.79 -2.52
CA VAL A 195 -33.17 2.52 -3.80
C VAL A 195 -32.14 3.65 -3.87
N ALA A 196 -31.94 4.39 -2.78
CA ALA A 196 -30.98 5.49 -2.71
C ALA A 196 -29.53 5.03 -2.95
N ASN A 197 -29.17 3.81 -2.51
CA ASN A 197 -27.86 3.22 -2.82
C ASN A 197 -27.60 3.06 -4.33
N PHE A 198 -28.66 2.91 -5.12
CA PHE A 198 -28.59 2.64 -6.56
C PHE A 198 -29.12 3.77 -7.45
N ILE A 199 -29.51 4.91 -6.87
CA ILE A 199 -29.97 6.10 -7.61
C ILE A 199 -29.05 7.29 -7.37
N ILE A 200 -28.52 7.46 -6.15
CA ILE A 200 -27.67 8.60 -5.83
C ILE A 200 -26.32 8.44 -6.56
N GLY A 201 -26.00 9.40 -7.43
CA GLY A 201 -24.81 9.40 -8.29
C GLY A 201 -23.48 9.00 -7.61
N PRO A 202 -23.09 9.62 -6.48
CA PRO A 202 -21.88 9.21 -5.77
C PRO A 202 -21.93 7.77 -5.25
N LEU A 203 -23.09 7.23 -4.86
CA LEU A 203 -23.17 5.88 -4.31
C LEU A 203 -23.01 4.81 -5.41
N ILE A 204 -23.67 4.98 -6.55
CA ILE A 204 -23.53 4.05 -7.70
C ILE A 204 -22.09 4.03 -8.19
N THR A 205 -21.52 5.22 -8.43
CA THR A 205 -20.13 5.34 -8.92
C THR A 205 -19.14 4.76 -7.91
N GLY A 206 -19.37 4.97 -6.60
CA GLY A 206 -18.57 4.37 -5.53
C GLY A 206 -18.62 2.84 -5.50
N TRP A 207 -19.80 2.23 -5.67
CA TRP A 207 -19.94 0.77 -5.74
C TRP A 207 -19.18 0.16 -6.91
N ILE A 208 -19.30 0.76 -8.10
CA ILE A 208 -18.60 0.29 -9.30
C ILE A 208 -17.07 0.39 -9.09
N MET A 209 -16.59 1.52 -8.56
CA MET A 209 -15.18 1.72 -8.25
C MET A 209 -14.65 0.72 -7.21
N LEU A 210 -15.41 0.45 -6.14
CA LEU A 210 -15.02 -0.48 -5.10
C LEU A 210 -14.89 -1.91 -5.65
N ILE A 211 -15.80 -2.34 -6.52
CA ILE A 211 -15.73 -3.65 -7.19
C ILE A 211 -14.47 -3.74 -8.06
N ILE A 212 -14.22 -2.72 -8.88
CA ILE A 212 -13.03 -2.67 -9.74
C ILE A 212 -11.75 -2.74 -8.88
N LEU A 213 -11.67 -1.95 -7.81
CA LEU A 213 -10.54 -1.95 -6.89
C LEU A 213 -10.34 -3.33 -6.24
N CYS A 214 -11.42 -3.98 -5.80
CA CYS A 214 -11.36 -5.32 -5.23
C CYS A 214 -10.82 -6.35 -6.23
N ILE A 215 -11.23 -6.29 -7.50
CA ILE A 215 -10.74 -7.17 -8.56
C ILE A 215 -9.23 -6.95 -8.79
N MET A 216 -8.82 -5.68 -8.91
CA MET A 216 -7.41 -5.32 -9.10
C MET A 216 -6.54 -5.84 -7.94
N VAL A 217 -6.95 -5.60 -6.69
CA VAL A 217 -6.22 -6.07 -5.50
C VAL A 217 -6.19 -7.59 -5.45
N TYR A 218 -7.32 -8.26 -5.71
CA TYR A 218 -7.43 -9.72 -5.66
C TYR A 218 -6.42 -10.40 -6.57
N TYR A 219 -6.27 -9.94 -7.81
CA TYR A 219 -5.32 -10.49 -8.78
C TYR A 219 -3.89 -9.96 -8.61
N ALA A 220 -3.68 -8.82 -7.96
CA ALA A 220 -2.36 -8.28 -7.64
C ALA A 220 -1.65 -9.00 -6.48
N ILE A 221 -2.38 -9.77 -5.65
CA ILE A 221 -1.79 -10.59 -4.58
C ILE A 221 -0.73 -11.53 -5.15
N GLU A 222 0.46 -11.54 -4.53
CA GLU A 222 1.63 -12.28 -5.00
C GLU A 222 1.35 -13.76 -5.29
N LYS A 223 0.60 -14.41 -4.38
CA LYS A 223 0.16 -15.80 -4.53
C LYS A 223 -0.62 -16.04 -5.83
N ARG A 224 -1.49 -15.11 -6.24
CA ARG A 224 -2.30 -15.24 -7.47
C ARG A 224 -1.53 -14.85 -8.71
N ARG A 225 -0.77 -13.76 -8.64
CA ARG A 225 0.07 -13.28 -9.75
C ARG A 225 1.10 -14.33 -10.18
N ARG A 226 1.64 -15.12 -9.23
CA ARG A 226 2.64 -16.16 -9.49
C ARG A 226 2.06 -17.56 -9.73
N MET A 227 0.74 -17.71 -9.87
CA MET A 227 0.14 -19.01 -10.19
C MET A 227 0.58 -19.50 -11.57
N LYS A 228 0.90 -20.79 -11.68
CA LYS A 228 1.33 -21.45 -12.93
C LYS A 228 0.25 -21.44 -14.02
N ASN A 229 -1.03 -21.30 -13.65
CA ASN A 229 -2.18 -21.33 -14.58
C ASN A 229 -2.47 -19.95 -15.19
N GLY A 230 -1.45 -19.28 -15.76
CA GLY A 230 -1.61 -17.95 -16.37
C GLY A 230 -1.89 -16.83 -15.35
N GLY A 231 -1.37 -16.94 -14.12
CA GLY A 231 -1.60 -15.95 -13.06
C GLY A 231 -1.14 -14.54 -13.45
N PHE A 232 -0.04 -14.43 -14.22
CA PHE A 232 0.47 -13.16 -14.70
C PHE A 232 -0.44 -12.50 -15.74
N GLU A 233 -1.05 -13.27 -16.64
CA GLU A 233 -1.98 -12.75 -17.65
C GLU A 233 -3.23 -12.18 -16.99
N LYS A 234 -3.82 -12.92 -16.04
CA LYS A 234 -4.98 -12.46 -15.26
C LYS A 234 -4.68 -11.19 -14.48
N PHE A 235 -3.49 -11.13 -13.86
CA PHE A 235 -2.99 -9.91 -13.24
C PHE A 235 -2.91 -8.77 -14.26
N TRP A 236 -2.31 -8.99 -15.43
CA TRP A 236 -2.15 -7.95 -16.44
C TRP A 236 -3.51 -7.39 -16.91
N TYR A 237 -4.46 -8.25 -17.28
CA TYR A 237 -5.78 -7.79 -17.74
C TYR A 237 -6.57 -7.08 -16.64
N SER A 238 -6.61 -7.64 -15.42
CA SER A 238 -7.32 -7.02 -14.30
C SER A 238 -6.66 -5.72 -13.84
N HIS A 239 -5.33 -5.60 -13.93
CA HIS A 239 -4.65 -4.38 -13.51
C HIS A 239 -4.99 -3.20 -14.42
N HIS A 240 -5.18 -3.41 -15.73
CA HIS A 240 -5.60 -2.37 -16.69
C HIS A 240 -7.00 -1.77 -16.39
N LEU A 241 -7.77 -2.38 -15.49
CA LEU A 241 -8.97 -1.75 -14.93
C LEU A 241 -8.65 -0.44 -14.18
N PHE A 242 -7.38 -0.11 -13.95
CA PHE A 242 -6.96 1.22 -13.47
C PHE A 242 -7.47 2.35 -14.40
N ASN A 243 -7.59 2.12 -15.72
CA ASN A 243 -8.13 3.13 -16.65
C ASN A 243 -9.59 3.49 -16.34
N PRO A 244 -10.56 2.55 -16.38
CA PRO A 244 -11.94 2.86 -16.02
C PRO A 244 -12.07 3.29 -14.54
N PHE A 245 -11.23 2.77 -13.64
CA PHE A 245 -11.20 3.22 -12.24
C PHE A 245 -10.90 4.72 -12.13
N PHE A 246 -9.85 5.23 -12.78
CA PHE A 246 -9.51 6.66 -12.70
C PHE A 246 -10.52 7.55 -13.41
N ILE A 247 -11.13 7.09 -14.51
CA ILE A 247 -12.21 7.81 -15.18
C ILE A 247 -13.41 7.96 -14.22
N LEU A 248 -13.85 6.84 -13.61
CA LEU A 248 -14.92 6.86 -12.62
C LEU A 248 -14.56 7.70 -11.39
N TRP A 249 -13.30 7.70 -10.96
CA TRP A 249 -12.83 8.53 -9.86
C TRP A 249 -13.01 10.03 -10.13
N GLN A 250 -12.75 10.51 -11.36
CA GLN A 250 -13.00 11.91 -11.72
C GLN A 250 -14.48 12.26 -11.63
N PHE A 251 -15.36 11.38 -12.14
CA PHE A 251 -16.81 11.60 -12.08
C PHE A 251 -17.36 11.49 -10.65
N HIS A 252 -16.82 10.58 -9.86
CA HIS A 252 -17.22 10.39 -8.47
C HIS A 252 -16.86 11.62 -7.61
N GLY A 253 -15.67 12.20 -7.83
CA GLY A 253 -15.23 13.41 -7.13
C GLY A 253 -15.95 14.71 -7.53
N MET A 254 -16.84 14.67 -8.53
CA MET A 254 -17.67 15.82 -8.94
C MET A 254 -18.86 16.07 -8.00
N PHE A 255 -19.27 15.08 -7.20
CA PHE A 255 -20.41 15.14 -6.28
C PHE A 255 -19.98 15.53 -4.84
#